data_AF-A0A914N125-F1
#
_entry.id   AF-A0A914N125-F1
#
_cell.length_a   1.000
_cell.length_b   1.000
_cell.length_c   1.000
_cell.angle_alpha   90.00
_cell.angle_beta   90.00
_cell.angle_gamma   90.00
#
_symmetry.space_group_name_H-M   'P 1'
#
loop_
_entity.id
_entity.type
_entity.pdbx_description
1 polymer ?
#
loop_
_entity_poly.entity_id
_entity_poly.type
_entity_poly.pdbx_seq_one_letter_code
_entity_poly.pdbx_strand_id
1 'polypeptide(L)'
;CKEDVCFVSTDFQEDMKNWRAKRLDYLLPDFVTLMRGEIFNPKSSTLSQKHLNTQKLSLSVERFALTELLFNPSDVEIGQMGIVEAINNCLSKFPKEIQLLMSANIVLIGGNSLFAGYLERILTDLRCSVDETLPLEVLLAPNPIAHAWNCANNIFSNKSGESFDTWNFSSKTVTRTEYEENGLNICQKRFNNYWLDENNILNIQED
;
A
#
# COMPACT_ATOMS: atom_id res chain seq x y z
N CYS A 1 -13.80 -9.95 7.17
CA CYS A 1 -13.56 -9.31 8.47
C CYS A 1 -12.57 -8.16 8.36
N LYS A 2 -11.24 -8.39 8.27
CA LYS A 2 -10.21 -7.32 8.16
C LYS A 2 -10.59 -6.21 7.17
N GLU A 3 -10.82 -6.60 5.91
CA GLU A 3 -11.15 -5.67 4.82
C GLU A 3 -12.50 -4.95 4.99
N ASP A 4 -13.40 -5.49 5.81
CA ASP A 4 -14.74 -4.93 6.01
C ASP A 4 -14.78 -3.92 7.17
N VAL A 5 -13.95 -4.13 8.20
CA VAL A 5 -14.10 -3.46 9.51
C VAL A 5 -12.92 -2.60 9.91
N CYS A 6 -11.71 -2.95 9.46
CA CYS A 6 -10.50 -2.23 9.84
C CYS A 6 -10.35 -0.94 9.05
N PHE A 7 -9.78 0.06 9.68
CA PHE A 7 -9.57 1.39 9.10
C PHE A 7 -8.35 2.03 9.75
N VAL A 8 -7.71 2.96 9.04
CA VAL A 8 -6.62 3.75 9.58
C VAL A 8 -7.20 4.92 10.36
N SER A 9 -6.78 5.06 11.62
CA SER A 9 -7.12 6.21 12.44
C SER A 9 -6.28 7.42 12.03
N THR A 10 -6.87 8.61 11.99
CA THR A 10 -6.12 9.87 11.79
C THR A 10 -5.49 10.37 13.08
N ASP A 11 -6.17 10.16 14.22
CA ASP A 11 -5.66 10.43 15.57
C ASP A 11 -5.92 9.21 16.45
N PHE A 12 -4.86 8.41 16.62
CA PHE A 12 -4.91 7.18 17.39
C PHE A 12 -5.31 7.43 18.86
N GLN A 13 -4.85 8.52 19.47
CA GLN A 13 -5.12 8.81 20.88
C GLN A 13 -6.59 9.22 21.09
N GLU A 14 -7.14 10.03 20.18
CA GLU A 14 -8.55 10.39 20.21
C GLU A 14 -9.44 9.17 20.01
N ASP A 15 -9.15 8.33 19.01
CA ASP A 15 -9.92 7.12 18.73
C ASP A 15 -9.81 6.11 19.89
N MET A 16 -8.65 6.04 20.57
CA MET A 16 -8.48 5.24 21.77
C MET A 16 -9.32 5.75 22.94
N LYS A 17 -9.53 7.06 23.10
CA LYS A 17 -10.46 7.61 24.11
C LYS A 17 -11.93 7.31 23.74
N ASN A 18 -12.25 7.40 22.46
CA ASN A 18 -13.60 7.25 21.92
C ASN A 18 -13.91 5.82 21.41
N TRP A 19 -13.12 4.82 21.80
CA TRP A 19 -13.19 3.45 21.26
C TRP A 19 -14.58 2.81 21.36
N ARG A 20 -15.35 3.14 22.40
CA ARG A 20 -16.71 2.60 22.62
C ARG A 20 -17.66 3.00 21.49
N ALA A 21 -17.53 4.22 20.97
CA ALA A 21 -18.33 4.71 19.85
C ALA A 21 -17.93 4.04 18.51
N LYS A 22 -16.71 3.50 18.44
CA LYS A 22 -16.17 2.79 17.28
C LYS A 22 -16.40 1.27 17.35
N ARG A 23 -17.09 0.77 18.37
CA ARG A 23 -17.43 -0.66 18.46
C ARG A 23 -18.44 -1.05 17.39
N LEU A 24 -18.23 -2.20 16.75
CA LEU A 24 -19.21 -2.84 15.87
C LEU A 24 -19.27 -4.34 16.16
N ASP A 25 -20.37 -4.97 15.78
CA ASP A 25 -20.47 -6.42 15.79
C ASP A 25 -20.39 -6.96 14.36
N TYR A 26 -19.61 -8.01 14.16
CA TYR A 26 -19.46 -8.69 12.88
C TYR A 26 -20.07 -10.09 12.99
N LEU A 27 -20.98 -10.42 12.07
CA LEU A 27 -21.59 -11.74 11.99
C LEU A 27 -20.63 -12.71 11.31
N LEU A 28 -20.38 -13.84 11.95
CA LEU A 28 -19.53 -14.88 11.39
C LEU A 28 -20.32 -15.70 10.36
N PRO A 29 -19.69 -16.11 9.24
CA PRO A 29 -20.32 -17.01 8.29
C PRO A 29 -20.57 -18.37 8.93
N ASP A 30 -21.80 -18.88 8.81
CA ASP A 30 -22.18 -20.22 9.26
C ASP A 30 -22.12 -21.26 8.14
N PHE A 31 -21.80 -20.84 6.90
CA PHE A 31 -21.75 -21.66 5.69
C PHE A 31 -23.04 -22.40 5.33
N VAL A 32 -24.15 -22.02 5.96
CA VAL A 32 -25.49 -22.58 5.70
C VAL A 32 -26.43 -21.48 5.24
N THR A 33 -26.50 -20.40 6.01
CA THR A 33 -27.32 -19.22 5.71
C THR A 33 -26.48 -18.06 5.20
N LEU A 34 -25.24 -17.95 5.69
CA LEU A 34 -24.32 -16.85 5.41
C LEU A 34 -22.96 -17.41 4.98
N MET A 35 -22.65 -17.24 3.69
CA MET A 35 -21.39 -17.71 3.09
C MET A 35 -20.20 -16.77 3.38
N ARG A 36 -20.46 -15.48 3.59
CA ARG A 36 -19.46 -14.45 3.92
C ARG A 36 -19.99 -13.63 5.09
N GLY A 37 -19.15 -13.40 6.09
CA GLY A 37 -19.51 -12.56 7.23
C GLY A 37 -19.91 -11.14 6.81
N GLU A 38 -20.71 -10.51 7.65
CA GLU A 38 -21.25 -9.18 7.39
C GLU A 38 -21.30 -8.33 8.65
N ILE A 39 -21.34 -7.02 8.48
CA ILE A 39 -21.42 -6.07 9.61
C ILE A 39 -22.86 -6.10 10.14
N PHE A 40 -23.01 -6.37 11.43
CA PHE A 40 -24.30 -6.36 12.09
C PHE A 40 -24.80 -4.92 12.23
N ASN A 41 -25.91 -4.59 11.57
CA ASN A 41 -26.57 -3.30 11.71
C ASN A 41 -27.92 -3.47 12.45
N PRO A 42 -28.06 -2.99 13.70
CA PRO A 42 -29.28 -3.16 14.47
C PRO A 42 -30.49 -2.42 13.88
N LYS A 43 -30.27 -1.43 13.01
CA LYS A 43 -31.33 -0.64 12.35
C LYS A 43 -31.83 -1.28 11.05
N SER A 44 -31.20 -2.38 10.61
CA SER A 44 -31.62 -3.14 9.44
C SER A 44 -32.84 -4.00 9.78
N SER A 45 -34.04 -3.52 9.41
CA SER A 45 -35.33 -4.15 9.74
C SER A 45 -35.54 -5.54 9.12
N THR A 46 -34.79 -5.90 8.09
CA THR A 46 -35.01 -7.11 7.27
C THR A 46 -34.26 -8.36 7.75
N LEU A 47 -33.29 -8.20 8.65
CA LEU A 47 -32.29 -9.22 8.98
C LEU A 47 -32.37 -9.74 10.43
N SER A 48 -33.19 -9.11 11.29
CA SER A 48 -33.26 -9.37 12.73
C SER A 48 -33.66 -10.80 13.12
N GLN A 49 -34.44 -11.51 12.29
CA GLN A 49 -34.88 -12.88 12.59
C GLN A 49 -33.90 -13.97 12.12
N LYS A 50 -33.14 -13.75 11.04
CA LYS A 50 -32.19 -14.75 10.52
C LYS A 50 -30.90 -14.86 11.35
N HIS A 51 -30.51 -13.80 12.06
CA HIS A 51 -29.22 -13.73 12.76
C HIS A 51 -29.27 -13.91 14.28
N LEU A 52 -30.43 -14.29 14.83
CA LEU A 52 -30.55 -14.54 16.28
C LEU A 52 -29.66 -15.70 16.76
N ASN A 53 -29.43 -16.69 15.89
CA ASN A 53 -28.59 -17.85 16.17
C ASN A 53 -27.17 -17.74 15.59
N THR A 54 -26.85 -16.68 14.85
CA THR A 54 -25.54 -16.51 14.23
C THR A 54 -24.53 -16.00 15.26
N GLN A 55 -23.34 -16.62 15.30
CA GLN A 55 -22.26 -16.19 16.17
C GLN A 55 -21.78 -14.79 15.78
N LYS A 56 -21.60 -13.93 16.78
CA LYS A 56 -21.15 -12.54 16.60
C LYS A 56 -19.77 -12.32 17.20
N LEU A 57 -18.94 -11.55 16.50
CA LEU A 57 -17.65 -11.08 16.96
C LEU A 57 -17.74 -9.57 17.20
N SER A 58 -17.71 -9.15 18.46
CA SER A 58 -17.65 -7.73 18.82
C SER A 58 -16.25 -7.19 18.62
N LEU A 59 -16.09 -6.22 17.73
CA LEU A 59 -14.82 -5.59 17.40
C LEU A 59 -14.80 -4.12 17.84
N SER A 60 -13.68 -3.69 18.43
CA SER A 60 -13.52 -2.36 19.00
C SER A 60 -12.17 -1.72 18.62
N VAL A 61 -11.21 -1.67 19.54
CA VAL A 61 -9.88 -1.08 19.39
C VAL A 61 -9.07 -1.77 18.29
N GLU A 62 -9.21 -3.08 18.15
CA GLU A 62 -8.52 -3.91 17.16
C GLU A 62 -8.79 -3.48 15.70
N ARG A 63 -9.86 -2.72 15.46
CA ARG A 63 -10.19 -2.22 14.13
C ARG A 63 -9.17 -1.21 13.59
N PHE A 64 -8.58 -0.40 14.46
CA PHE A 64 -7.63 0.64 14.08
C PHE A 64 -6.23 0.43 14.69
N ALA A 65 -6.12 -0.28 15.82
CA ALA A 65 -4.82 -0.61 16.40
C ALA A 65 -3.97 -1.52 15.50
N LEU A 66 -4.60 -2.43 14.75
CA LEU A 66 -3.86 -3.31 13.83
C LEU A 66 -3.21 -2.54 12.68
N THR A 67 -3.88 -1.51 12.17
CA THR A 67 -3.33 -0.68 11.09
C THR A 67 -2.31 0.33 11.60
N GLU A 68 -2.39 0.71 12.89
CA GLU A 68 -1.42 1.62 13.52
C GLU A 68 0.01 1.05 13.48
N LEU A 69 0.16 -0.28 13.51
CA LEU A 69 1.46 -0.95 13.39
C LEU A 69 2.20 -0.65 12.08
N LEU A 70 1.51 -0.20 11.03
CA LEU A 70 2.15 0.26 9.79
C LEU A 70 2.83 1.62 9.96
N PHE A 71 2.36 2.42 10.92
CA PHE A 71 2.83 3.76 11.22
C PHE A 71 3.78 3.77 12.43
N ASN A 72 3.49 2.95 13.44
CA ASN A 72 4.23 2.86 14.70
C ASN A 72 4.49 1.39 15.09
N PRO A 73 5.40 0.68 14.38
CA PRO A 73 5.73 -0.72 14.68
C PRO A 73 6.39 -0.91 16.05
N SER A 74 7.00 0.14 16.62
CA SER A 74 7.61 0.13 17.95
C SER A 74 6.65 -0.20 19.09
N ASP A 75 5.34 0.01 18.89
CA ASP A 75 4.30 -0.27 19.90
C ASP A 75 4.22 -1.76 20.27
N VAL A 76 4.74 -2.64 19.41
CA VAL A 76 4.85 -4.09 19.63
C VAL A 76 6.30 -4.56 19.64
N GLU A 77 7.23 -3.66 19.97
CA GLU A 77 8.67 -3.93 20.08
C GLU A 77 9.32 -4.40 18.77
N ILE A 78 8.69 -4.10 17.62
CA ILE A 78 9.30 -4.32 16.31
C ILE A 78 10.19 -3.11 15.99
N GLY A 79 11.51 -3.34 15.99
CA GLY A 79 12.53 -2.32 15.67
C GLY A 79 12.63 -2.01 14.19
N GLN A 80 11.54 -1.54 13.59
CA GLN A 80 11.48 -1.09 12.19
C GLN A 80 10.95 0.35 12.12
N MET A 81 11.18 1.00 10.99
CA MET A 81 10.61 2.32 10.72
C MET A 81 9.13 2.19 10.37
N GLY A 82 8.35 3.18 10.79
CA GLY A 82 6.99 3.38 10.28
C GLY A 82 7.01 3.73 8.79
N ILE A 83 5.91 3.51 8.08
CA ILE A 83 5.84 3.78 6.64
C ILE A 83 6.14 5.25 6.30
N VAL A 84 5.66 6.20 7.11
CA VAL A 84 5.87 7.64 6.89
C VAL A 84 7.36 7.99 7.04
N GLU A 85 7.97 7.46 8.09
CA GLU A 85 9.40 7.64 8.38
C GLU A 85 10.25 7.03 7.26
N ALA A 86 9.88 5.84 6.79
CA ALA A 86 10.54 5.17 5.67
C ALA A 86 10.44 5.99 4.37
N ILE A 87 9.27 6.59 4.08
CA ILE A 87 9.12 7.48 2.92
C ILE A 87 10.03 8.70 3.06
N ASN A 88 10.07 9.36 4.22
CA ASN A 88 10.92 10.53 4.42
C ASN A 88 12.41 10.19 4.31
N ASN A 89 12.84 9.06 4.89
CA ASN A 89 14.22 8.58 4.75
C ASN A 89 14.58 8.21 3.30
N CYS A 90 13.62 7.69 2.51
CA CYS A 90 13.84 7.49 1.08
C CYS A 90 13.96 8.84 0.35
N LEU A 91 13.13 9.84 0.68
CA LEU A 91 13.21 11.16 0.08
C LEU A 91 14.54 11.85 0.40
N SER A 92 15.02 11.77 1.64
CA SER A 92 16.27 12.41 2.07
C SER A 92 17.51 11.87 1.35
N LYS A 93 17.45 10.63 0.84
CA LYS A 93 18.52 9.99 0.06
C LYS A 93 18.67 10.53 -1.35
N PHE A 94 17.66 11.22 -1.90
CA PHE A 94 17.77 11.84 -3.22
C PHE A 94 18.49 13.19 -3.14
N PRO A 95 19.19 13.62 -4.21
CA PRO A 95 19.62 15.02 -4.37
C PRO A 95 18.44 16.00 -4.28
N LYS A 96 18.67 17.20 -3.75
CA LYS A 96 17.62 18.20 -3.46
C LYS A 96 16.74 18.53 -4.65
N GLU A 97 17.32 18.57 -5.84
CA GLU A 97 16.62 18.87 -7.09
C GLU A 97 15.61 17.77 -7.44
N ILE A 98 15.93 16.51 -7.12
CA ILE A 98 15.09 15.34 -7.37
C ILE A 98 14.04 15.20 -6.26
N GLN A 99 14.35 15.59 -5.01
CA GLN A 99 13.40 15.54 -3.90
C GLN A 99 12.09 16.26 -4.24
N LEU A 100 12.17 17.45 -4.85
CA LEU A 100 11.01 18.23 -5.29
C LEU A 100 10.11 17.46 -6.26
N LEU A 101 10.72 16.72 -7.20
CA LEU A 101 9.99 15.93 -8.18
C LEU A 101 9.35 14.69 -7.55
N MET A 102 10.08 14.01 -6.66
CA MET A 102 9.61 12.79 -6.01
C MET A 102 8.50 13.08 -5.00
N SER A 103 8.62 14.14 -4.20
CA SER A 103 7.62 14.51 -3.19
C SER A 103 6.29 14.97 -3.83
N ALA A 104 6.34 15.53 -5.03
CA ALA A 104 5.17 15.93 -5.80
C ALA A 104 4.51 14.76 -6.56
N ASN A 105 5.06 13.54 -6.53
CA ASN A 105 4.56 12.43 -7.35
C ASN A 105 4.56 11.10 -6.58
N ILE A 106 3.88 11.07 -5.43
CA ILE A 106 3.76 9.85 -4.64
C ILE A 106 2.45 9.13 -4.98
N VAL A 107 2.54 7.88 -5.44
CA VAL A 107 1.37 7.06 -5.77
C VAL A 107 1.27 5.86 -4.84
N LEU A 108 0.15 5.76 -4.12
CA LEU A 108 -0.17 4.64 -3.24
C LEU A 108 -0.80 3.50 -4.05
N ILE A 109 -0.17 2.32 -3.97
CA ILE A 109 -0.62 1.08 -4.61
C ILE A 109 -0.61 -0.08 -3.61
N GLY A 110 -1.23 -1.20 -3.97
CA GLY A 110 -1.31 -2.41 -3.15
C GLY A 110 -2.58 -2.51 -2.30
N GLY A 111 -2.79 -3.65 -1.65
CA GLY A 111 -4.02 -3.93 -0.91
C GLY A 111 -4.18 -3.11 0.38
N ASN A 112 -3.09 -2.80 1.08
CA ASN A 112 -3.15 -2.05 2.34
C ASN A 112 -3.58 -0.58 2.14
N SER A 113 -3.37 0.00 0.95
CA SER A 113 -3.81 1.36 0.68
C SER A 113 -5.33 1.50 0.51
N LEU A 114 -6.08 0.38 0.54
CA LEU A 114 -7.54 0.36 0.50
C LEU A 114 -8.20 0.58 1.87
N PHE A 115 -7.43 0.61 2.96
CA PHE A 115 -8.00 0.96 4.25
C PHE A 115 -8.55 2.38 4.22
N ALA A 116 -9.76 2.57 4.74
CA ALA A 116 -10.34 3.91 4.90
C ALA A 116 -9.43 4.77 5.79
N GLY A 117 -9.16 6.01 5.39
CA GLY A 117 -8.27 6.92 6.11
C GLY A 117 -6.78 6.77 5.80
N TYR A 118 -6.38 5.77 4.99
CA TYR A 118 -4.96 5.50 4.73
C TYR A 118 -4.27 6.65 3.98
N LEU A 119 -4.90 7.16 2.93
CA LEU A 119 -4.36 8.27 2.13
C LEU A 119 -4.24 9.53 2.99
N GLU A 120 -5.30 9.85 3.74
CA GLU A 120 -5.39 11.03 4.59
C GLU A 120 -4.35 10.99 5.70
N ARG A 121 -4.15 9.83 6.34
CA ARG A 121 -3.12 9.65 7.38
C ARG A 121 -1.72 9.80 6.81
N ILE A 122 -1.41 9.14 5.68
CA ILE A 122 -0.10 9.27 5.03
C ILE A 122 0.19 10.72 4.67
N LEU A 123 -0.76 11.42 4.05
CA LEU A 123 -0.59 12.81 3.65
C LEU A 123 -0.37 13.73 4.86
N THR A 124 -1.15 13.56 5.92
CA THR A 124 -1.05 14.37 7.15
C THR A 124 0.29 14.15 7.85
N ASP A 125 0.65 12.89 8.12
CA ASP A 125 1.87 12.56 8.85
C ASP A 125 3.12 12.91 8.03
N LEU A 126 3.09 12.66 6.71
CA LEU A 126 4.21 12.99 5.84
C LEU A 126 4.40 14.51 5.70
N ARG A 127 3.31 15.28 5.62
CA ARG A 127 3.37 16.76 5.60
C ARG A 127 4.03 17.32 6.86
N CYS A 128 3.80 16.70 8.02
CA CYS A 128 4.45 17.05 9.28
C CYS A 128 5.92 16.63 9.35
N SER A 129 6.33 15.62 8.58
CA SER A 129 7.69 15.05 8.61
C SER A 129 8.65 15.71 7.60
N VAL A 130 8.14 16.23 6.48
CA VAL A 130 8.94 16.81 5.38
C VAL A 130 8.96 18.35 5.43
N ASP A 131 10.02 18.95 4.90
CA ASP A 131 10.20 20.42 4.82
C ASP A 131 9.00 21.10 4.14
N GLU A 132 8.43 22.12 4.79
CA GLU A 132 7.25 22.90 4.35
C GLU A 132 7.39 23.41 2.91
N THR A 133 8.61 23.70 2.46
CA THR A 133 8.89 24.21 1.12
C THR A 133 8.73 23.16 0.01
N LEU A 134 8.77 21.87 0.34
CA LEU A 134 8.60 20.81 -0.64
C LEU A 134 7.13 20.69 -1.08
N PRO A 135 6.85 20.64 -2.39
CA PRO A 135 5.53 20.29 -2.89
C PRO A 135 5.24 18.84 -2.51
N LEU A 136 4.11 18.59 -1.85
CA LEU A 136 3.73 17.25 -1.42
C LEU A 136 2.39 16.89 -2.06
N GLU A 137 2.40 15.87 -2.90
CA GLU A 137 1.20 15.31 -3.52
C GLU A 137 1.23 13.79 -3.41
N VAL A 138 0.17 13.25 -2.80
CA VAL A 138 -0.02 11.82 -2.60
C VAL A 138 -1.34 11.43 -3.25
N LEU A 139 -1.28 10.47 -4.16
CA LEU A 139 -2.43 10.01 -4.94
C LEU A 139 -2.67 8.53 -4.66
N LEU A 140 -3.94 8.16 -4.49
CA LEU A 140 -4.34 6.75 -4.47
C LEU A 140 -4.67 6.30 -5.89
N ALA A 141 -4.03 5.22 -6.34
CA ALA A 141 -4.35 4.64 -7.65
C ALA A 141 -5.83 4.23 -7.74
N PRO A 142 -6.53 4.38 -8.89
CA PRO A 142 -7.95 4.00 -9.01
C PRO A 142 -8.23 2.51 -8.74
N ASN A 143 -7.27 1.64 -9.07
CA ASN A 143 -7.31 0.22 -8.72
C ASN A 143 -5.94 -0.20 -8.15
N PRO A 144 -5.69 0.01 -6.86
CA PRO A 144 -4.38 -0.19 -6.24
C PRO A 144 -3.88 -1.64 -6.32
N ILE A 145 -4.79 -2.62 -6.27
CA ILE A 145 -4.44 -4.05 -6.31
C ILE A 145 -3.98 -4.44 -7.71
N ALA A 146 -4.73 -4.06 -8.75
CA ALA A 146 -4.40 -4.41 -10.12
C ALA A 146 -3.49 -3.38 -10.81
N HIS A 147 -3.03 -2.34 -10.10
CA HIS A 147 -2.31 -1.22 -10.70
C HIS A 147 -1.06 -1.67 -11.46
N ALA A 148 -0.21 -2.47 -10.82
CA ALA A 148 1.01 -3.00 -11.44
C ALA A 148 0.71 -3.79 -12.72
N TRP A 149 -0.33 -4.63 -12.70
CA TRP A 149 -0.75 -5.40 -13.87
C TRP A 149 -1.29 -4.49 -14.99
N ASN A 150 -2.09 -3.48 -14.65
CA ASN A 150 -2.62 -2.51 -15.60
C ASN A 150 -1.49 -1.70 -16.26
N CYS A 151 -0.49 -1.27 -15.49
CA CYS A 151 0.69 -0.59 -16.02
C CYS A 151 1.44 -1.48 -17.01
N ALA A 152 1.69 -2.74 -16.66
CA ALA A 152 2.33 -3.70 -17.57
C ALA A 152 1.50 -3.90 -18.84
N ASN A 153 0.19 -4.13 -18.70
CA ASN A 153 -0.71 -4.28 -19.84
C ASN A 153 -0.70 -3.04 -20.75
N ASN A 154 -0.68 -1.83 -20.18
CA ASN A 154 -0.62 -0.60 -20.97
C ASN A 154 0.68 -0.49 -21.78
N ILE A 155 1.82 -0.90 -21.20
CA ILE A 155 3.12 -0.96 -21.89
C ILE A 155 3.08 -1.95 -23.07
N PHE A 156 2.51 -3.14 -22.87
CA PHE A 156 2.53 -4.19 -23.89
C PHE A 156 1.39 -4.12 -24.92
N SER A 157 0.29 -3.44 -24.61
CA SER A 157 -0.89 -3.34 -25.49
C SER A 157 -0.89 -2.12 -26.42
N ASN A 158 0.18 -1.30 -26.43
CA ASN A 158 0.31 -0.10 -27.27
C ASN A 158 -0.88 0.86 -27.18
N LYS A 159 -1.56 0.93 -26.02
CA LYS A 159 -2.76 1.75 -25.86
C LYS A 159 -2.48 3.26 -25.76
N SER A 160 -1.23 3.67 -25.54
CA SER A 160 -0.85 5.07 -25.40
C SER A 160 -0.70 5.82 -26.72
N GLY A 161 -0.82 5.17 -27.90
CA GLY A 161 -0.67 5.83 -29.19
C GLY A 161 0.75 6.33 -29.50
N GLU A 162 1.66 6.23 -28.54
CA GLU A 162 3.10 6.36 -28.75
C GLU A 162 3.59 5.13 -29.51
N SER A 163 4.35 5.37 -30.58
CA SER A 163 4.88 4.32 -31.43
C SER A 163 5.61 3.26 -30.62
N PHE A 164 5.32 1.99 -30.91
CA PHE A 164 6.00 0.79 -30.41
C PHE A 164 7.55 0.86 -30.51
N ASP A 165 8.07 1.75 -31.37
CA ASP A 165 9.50 2.03 -31.55
C ASP A 165 10.18 2.78 -30.38
N THR A 166 9.42 3.45 -29.51
CA THR A 166 9.98 4.25 -28.40
C THR A 166 10.47 3.37 -27.25
N TRP A 167 9.81 2.23 -27.03
CA TRP A 167 10.25 1.20 -26.11
C TRP A 167 10.97 0.12 -26.91
N ASN A 168 12.31 0.19 -26.99
CA ASN A 168 13.10 -0.80 -27.73
C ASN A 168 12.94 -2.20 -27.10
N PHE A 169 11.89 -2.89 -27.50
CA PHE A 169 11.45 -4.17 -26.95
C PHE A 169 12.54 -5.23 -27.13
N SER A 170 13.20 -5.23 -28.30
CA SER A 170 14.34 -6.10 -28.57
C SER A 170 15.48 -5.91 -27.55
N SER A 171 15.70 -4.68 -27.07
CA SER A 171 16.70 -4.40 -26.04
C SER A 171 16.29 -4.76 -24.61
N LYS A 172 15.01 -5.07 -24.37
CA LYS A 172 14.44 -5.31 -23.02
C LYS A 172 13.74 -6.67 -22.89
N THR A 173 13.94 -7.57 -23.86
CA THR A 173 13.52 -8.97 -23.78
C THR A 173 14.72 -9.91 -23.79
N VAL A 174 14.51 -11.13 -23.31
CA VAL A 174 15.45 -12.23 -23.46
C VAL A 174 14.79 -13.30 -24.30
N THR A 175 15.37 -13.60 -25.45
CA THR A 175 14.89 -14.67 -26.34
C THR A 175 15.34 -16.04 -25.84
N ARG A 176 14.70 -17.10 -26.35
CA ARG A 176 15.09 -18.47 -26.06
C ARG A 176 16.55 -18.75 -26.42
N THR A 177 17.00 -18.32 -27.60
CA THR A 177 18.37 -18.53 -28.08
C THR A 177 19.40 -17.83 -27.18
N GLU A 178 19.14 -16.57 -26.81
CA GLU A 178 20.01 -15.84 -25.89
C GLU A 178 20.13 -16.53 -24.52
N TYR A 179 19.04 -17.11 -24.02
CA TYR A 179 19.04 -17.87 -22.76
C TYR A 179 19.76 -19.22 -22.88
N GLU A 180 19.58 -19.93 -23.99
CA GLU A 180 20.30 -21.20 -24.24
C GLU A 180 21.82 -20.99 -24.35
N GLU A 181 22.27 -19.83 -24.86
CA GLU A 181 23.69 -19.48 -24.96
C GLU A 181 24.31 -18.96 -23.66
N ASN A 182 23.59 -18.11 -22.92
CA ASN A 182 24.14 -17.35 -21.79
C ASN A 182 23.59 -17.79 -20.41
N GLY A 183 22.57 -18.64 -20.38
CA GLY A 183 21.90 -19.09 -19.16
C GLY A 183 21.29 -17.95 -18.35
N LEU A 184 21.34 -18.05 -17.02
CA LEU A 184 20.78 -17.04 -16.11
C LEU A 184 21.46 -15.67 -16.19
N ASN A 185 22.71 -15.62 -16.64
CA ASN A 185 23.50 -14.39 -16.68
C ASN A 185 22.88 -13.33 -17.60
N ILE A 186 22.24 -13.73 -18.72
CA ILE A 186 21.60 -12.76 -19.61
C ILE A 186 20.36 -12.14 -18.95
N CYS A 187 19.61 -12.90 -18.16
CA CYS A 187 18.46 -12.37 -17.41
C CYS A 187 18.91 -11.34 -16.36
N GLN A 188 19.99 -11.63 -15.63
CA GLN A 188 20.55 -10.68 -14.66
C GLN A 188 21.04 -9.39 -15.36
N LYS A 189 21.80 -9.51 -16.44
CA LYS A 189 22.26 -8.35 -17.21
C LYS A 189 21.11 -7.53 -17.80
N ARG A 190 20.02 -8.17 -18.24
CA ARG A 190 18.90 -7.46 -18.89
C ARG A 190 17.95 -6.81 -17.91
N PHE A 191 17.64 -7.50 -16.81
CA PHE A 191 16.57 -7.12 -15.88
C PHE A 191 17.07 -6.61 -14.52
N ASN A 192 18.29 -6.95 -14.10
CA ASN A 192 18.82 -6.63 -12.78
C ASN A 192 19.73 -5.38 -12.74
N ASN A 193 19.94 -4.72 -13.89
CA ASN A 193 20.78 -3.52 -14.01
C ASN A 193 20.24 -2.25 -13.32
N TYR A 194 19.24 -2.36 -12.44
CA TYR A 194 18.79 -1.25 -11.61
C TYR A 194 19.51 -1.18 -10.25
N TRP A 195 20.24 -2.23 -9.85
CA TRP A 195 20.85 -2.33 -8.50
C TRP A 195 22.36 -2.56 -8.49
N LEU A 196 22.98 -2.82 -9.64
CA LEU A 196 24.39 -3.23 -9.74
C LEU A 196 25.23 -2.28 -10.60
N ASP A 197 24.94 -0.99 -10.54
CA ASP A 197 25.93 -0.01 -10.98
C ASP A 197 26.92 0.18 -9.82
N GLU A 198 27.99 -0.62 -9.81
CA GLU A 198 29.09 -0.53 -8.81
C GLU A 198 29.72 0.87 -8.74
N ASN A 199 29.39 1.76 -9.69
CA ASN A 199 29.87 3.13 -9.79
C ASN A 199 28.84 4.20 -9.39
N ASN A 200 27.63 3.84 -8.95
CA ASN A 200 26.61 4.79 -8.52
C ASN A 200 25.96 4.36 -7.20
N ILE A 201 26.82 4.11 -6.22
CA ILE A 201 26.43 3.98 -4.83
C ILE A 201 25.97 5.37 -4.38
N LEU A 202 24.65 5.59 -4.39
CA LEU A 202 24.05 6.35 -3.29
C LEU A 202 24.52 5.62 -2.03
N ASN A 203 25.55 6.19 -1.39
CA ASN A 203 26.08 5.76 -0.11
C ASN A 203 24.95 5.93 0.92
N ILE A 204 24.04 4.95 0.94
CA ILE A 204 23.32 4.61 2.13
C ILE A 204 24.37 3.86 2.95
N GLN A 205 25.21 4.62 3.64
CA GLN A 205 25.95 4.08 4.77
C GLN A 205 24.90 3.48 5.69
N GLU A 206 25.00 2.17 5.92
CA GLU A 206 24.36 1.55 7.07
C GLU A 206 25.03 2.17 8.31
N ASP A 207 24.31 3.08 8.97
CA ASP A 207 24.50 3.38 10.39
C ASP A 207 23.53 2.48 11.19
#